data_AF-B4CZP0-F1
#
_entry.id   AF-B4CZP0-F1
#
_cell.length_a   1.000
_cell.length_b   1.000
_cell.length_c   1.000
_cell.angle_alpha   90.00
_cell.angle_beta   90.00
_cell.angle_gamma   90.00
#
_symmetry.space_group_name_H-M   'P 1'
#
loop_
_entity.id
_entity.type
_entity.pdbx_description
1 polymer ?
#
loop_
_entity_poly.entity_id
_entity_poly.type
_entity_poly.pdbx_seq_one_letter_code
_entity_poly.pdbx_strand_id
1 'polypeptide(L)'
;MDRAAQCCLAWLNPEAEWLPTGGYEVAHDTGRWWDAMLRYEAATGVRLPEREEQAMMKNLRALTGNPAALLMNCAGLPIPAEKIKVNPHNLRETMLAYTALVRYRKSDWAATQGHTLLEAIESVLEPDGQMNYPKLATVAGGPLTADPLMIQRAPAGEWFNATATTGRAIEAIVWFHEATEDALAWKLAQRLAETHLRQTIDLSGEVRAELRDPGHVGHTHSYCGTLRGLLLFGLASGEQRYVDAVAATYRRGLWGSAISHSGWTPHDQGKSRFHGPEGDPVGEHASCGDIAQIALWLALRAGQTDLLDDVERLVRARLLPSQMKDEKRPRNNGAWGVYAHPFGFGAILDVFAAVLHSLADLQQQIITTTAAGAVSVNLHFDAETPAVKVASRRGGKATLVVTLKQRRDLRIRVPAWVSRDSVQLRIGERPTAASWDGAYLVLSDKELPDQAAVTLEHDLPAHQTVEEMPVSHRKFQLQWRGDDVVSCDPKVPIYG
;
A
#
# COMPACT_ATOMS: atom_id res chain seq x y z
N MET A 1 1.21 2.76 13.66
CA MET A 1 1.99 1.60 13.15
C MET A 1 2.31 0.60 14.25
N ASP A 2 2.85 1.01 15.41
CA ASP A 2 3.23 0.07 16.50
C ASP A 2 2.12 -0.91 16.89
N ARG A 3 0.87 -0.44 17.04
CA ARG A 3 -0.28 -1.32 17.32
C ARG A 3 -0.48 -2.38 16.24
N ALA A 4 -0.30 -2.04 14.97
CA ALA A 4 -0.43 -2.98 13.86
C ALA A 4 0.72 -4.00 13.85
N ALA A 5 1.95 -3.57 14.16
CA ALA A 5 3.08 -4.49 14.30
C ALA A 5 2.88 -5.46 15.48
N GLN A 6 2.36 -4.98 16.61
CA GLN A 6 1.94 -5.82 17.73
C GLN A 6 0.84 -6.80 17.32
N CYS A 7 -0.11 -6.35 16.49
CA CYS A 7 -1.13 -7.22 15.91
C CYS A 7 -0.51 -8.33 15.04
N CYS A 8 0.41 -7.99 14.13
CA CYS A 8 1.16 -8.97 13.33
C CYS A 8 1.83 -10.04 14.21
N LEU A 9 2.43 -9.66 15.34
CA LEU A 9 3.02 -10.61 16.29
C LEU A 9 1.96 -11.48 16.97
N ALA A 10 0.81 -10.92 17.36
CA ALA A 10 -0.29 -11.65 17.98
C ALA A 10 -0.97 -12.67 17.03
N TRP A 11 -0.78 -12.52 15.73
CA TRP A 11 -1.28 -13.46 14.73
C TRP A 11 -0.40 -14.72 14.57
N LEU A 12 0.85 -14.68 15.04
CA LEU A 12 1.70 -15.85 15.08
C LEU A 12 1.20 -16.81 16.16
N ASN A 13 0.99 -18.08 15.80
CA ASN A 13 0.43 -19.07 16.72
C ASN A 13 1.52 -20.00 17.28
N PRO A 14 1.88 -19.90 18.58
CA PRO A 14 2.91 -20.73 19.18
C PRO A 14 2.62 -22.24 19.11
N GLU A 15 1.34 -22.62 19.12
CA GLU A 15 0.89 -24.02 19.03
C GLU A 15 0.97 -24.58 17.60
N ALA A 16 1.09 -23.71 16.61
CA ALA A 16 1.21 -24.05 15.20
C ALA A 16 2.56 -23.56 14.63
N GLU A 17 3.64 -23.81 15.36
CA GLU A 17 5.01 -23.44 14.96
C GLU A 17 5.20 -21.96 14.62
N TRP A 18 4.48 -21.07 15.29
CA TRP A 18 4.49 -19.61 15.02
C TRP A 18 3.98 -19.23 13.63
N LEU A 19 3.24 -20.09 12.94
CA LEU A 19 2.62 -19.75 11.66
C LEU A 19 1.53 -18.68 11.86
N PRO A 20 1.35 -17.77 10.88
CA PRO A 20 0.21 -16.86 10.84
C PRO A 20 -1.06 -17.65 10.51
N THR A 21 -1.81 -18.05 11.54
CA THR A 21 -3.01 -18.90 11.38
C THR A 21 -4.30 -18.10 11.54
N GLY A 22 -5.33 -18.47 10.76
CA GLY A 22 -6.66 -17.83 10.80
C GLY A 22 -6.89 -16.75 9.74
N GLY A 23 -5.96 -16.59 8.79
CA GLY A 23 -6.06 -15.62 7.70
C GLY A 23 -6.51 -16.27 6.39
N TYR A 24 -6.10 -15.68 5.26
CA TYR A 24 -6.46 -16.15 3.92
C TYR A 24 -5.79 -17.49 3.60
N GLU A 25 -4.47 -17.51 3.68
CA GLU A 25 -3.62 -18.66 3.39
C GLU A 25 -2.30 -18.50 4.15
N VAL A 26 -1.87 -19.52 4.89
CA VAL A 26 -0.66 -19.42 5.74
C VAL A 26 0.58 -19.02 4.94
N ALA A 27 0.79 -19.60 3.76
CA ALA A 27 1.88 -19.23 2.87
C ALA A 27 1.80 -17.76 2.42
N HIS A 28 0.63 -17.32 1.98
CA HIS A 28 0.38 -15.92 1.60
C HIS A 28 0.64 -14.94 2.75
N ASP A 29 0.03 -15.21 3.90
CA ASP A 29 0.12 -14.38 5.10
C ASP A 29 1.56 -14.33 5.64
N THR A 30 2.35 -15.39 5.43
CA THR A 30 3.79 -15.40 5.78
C THR A 30 4.57 -14.37 4.96
N GLY A 31 4.34 -14.28 3.66
CA GLY A 31 5.01 -13.29 2.81
C GLY A 31 4.60 -11.86 3.17
N ARG A 32 3.32 -11.64 3.45
CA ARG A 32 2.77 -10.37 3.93
C ARG A 32 3.37 -9.92 5.25
N TRP A 33 3.48 -10.84 6.20
CA TRP A 33 4.07 -10.56 7.49
C TRP A 33 5.52 -10.09 7.35
N TRP A 34 6.33 -10.79 6.53
CA TRP A 34 7.73 -10.43 6.31
C TRP A 34 7.90 -9.04 5.71
N ASP A 35 7.15 -8.75 4.65
CA ASP A 35 7.18 -7.44 3.98
C ASP A 35 6.77 -6.30 4.92
N ALA A 36 5.65 -6.45 5.63
CA ALA A 36 5.14 -5.42 6.52
C ALA A 36 6.05 -5.19 7.74
N MET A 37 6.52 -6.26 8.39
CA MET A 37 7.29 -6.15 9.63
C MET A 37 8.70 -5.59 9.38
N LEU A 38 9.38 -5.99 8.30
CA LEU A 38 10.70 -5.43 8.00
C LEU A 38 10.63 -3.98 7.54
N ARG A 39 9.59 -3.57 6.81
CA ARG A 39 9.34 -2.15 6.50
C ARG A 39 9.03 -1.33 7.75
N TYR A 40 8.22 -1.90 8.66
CA TYR A 40 7.94 -1.27 9.95
C TYR A 40 9.22 -1.03 10.75
N GLU A 41 10.08 -2.05 10.87
CA GLU A 41 11.37 -1.90 11.54
C GLU A 41 12.24 -0.83 10.87
N ALA A 42 12.32 -0.83 9.53
CA ALA A 42 13.09 0.18 8.80
C ALA A 42 12.56 1.61 9.01
N ALA A 43 11.23 1.78 9.09
CA ALA A 43 10.60 3.08 9.26
C ALA A 43 10.67 3.61 10.70
N THR A 44 10.80 2.73 11.71
CA THR A 44 10.67 3.11 13.14
C THR A 44 11.92 2.85 13.97
N GLY A 45 12.82 2.00 13.50
CA GLY A 45 13.96 1.49 14.28
C GLY A 45 13.59 0.44 15.33
N VAL A 46 12.31 0.08 15.47
CA VAL A 46 11.85 -0.93 16.44
C VAL A 46 12.14 -2.32 15.90
N ARG A 47 13.12 -3.01 16.51
CA ARG A 47 13.57 -4.34 16.09
C ARG A 47 12.49 -5.41 16.27
N LEU A 48 12.41 -6.33 15.32
CA LEU A 48 11.63 -7.55 15.47
C LEU A 48 12.13 -8.37 16.67
N PRO A 49 11.23 -8.99 17.45
CA PRO A 49 11.61 -9.98 18.45
C PRO A 49 12.36 -11.17 17.81
N GLU A 50 13.54 -11.50 18.36
CA GLU A 50 14.45 -12.50 17.78
C GLU A 50 13.82 -13.89 17.64
N ARG A 51 13.03 -14.33 18.63
CA ARG A 51 12.39 -15.66 18.60
C ARG A 51 11.40 -15.77 17.45
N GLU A 52 10.51 -14.78 17.32
CA GLU A 52 9.49 -14.70 16.28
C GLU A 52 10.14 -14.58 14.89
N GLU A 53 11.21 -13.77 14.76
CA GLU A 53 11.98 -13.66 13.53
C GLU A 53 12.62 -15.01 13.13
N GLN A 54 13.27 -15.71 14.06
CA GLN A 54 13.87 -17.03 13.81
C GLN A 54 12.82 -18.07 13.43
N ALA A 55 11.68 -18.11 14.13
CA ALA A 55 10.59 -19.03 13.83
C ALA A 55 9.98 -18.75 12.44
N MET A 56 9.75 -17.47 12.12
CA MET A 56 9.24 -17.08 10.80
C MET A 56 10.25 -17.37 9.68
N MET A 57 11.57 -17.33 9.95
CA MET A 57 12.58 -17.73 8.96
C MET A 57 12.56 -19.23 8.70
N LYS A 58 12.37 -20.05 9.75
CA LYS A 58 12.15 -21.50 9.61
C LYS A 58 10.91 -21.78 8.76
N ASN A 59 9.80 -21.11 9.06
CA ASN A 59 8.54 -21.27 8.36
C ASN A 59 8.64 -20.86 6.89
N LEU A 60 9.26 -19.70 6.61
CA LEU A 60 9.47 -19.23 5.24
C LEU A 60 10.26 -20.26 4.42
N ARG A 61 11.38 -20.78 4.97
CA ARG A 61 12.18 -21.83 4.29
C ARG A 61 11.37 -23.10 4.01
N ALA A 62 10.51 -23.52 4.95
CA ALA A 62 9.67 -24.69 4.76
C ALA A 62 8.58 -24.46 3.69
N LEU A 63 7.95 -23.29 3.70
CA LEU A 63 6.88 -22.92 2.76
C LEU A 63 7.41 -22.66 1.35
N THR A 64 8.67 -22.24 1.21
CA THR A 64 9.33 -22.06 -0.09
C THR A 64 10.24 -23.22 -0.47
N GLY A 65 10.21 -24.34 0.27
CA GLY A 65 11.05 -25.51 0.03
C GLY A 65 10.65 -26.36 -1.19
N ASN A 66 9.84 -25.81 -2.11
CA ASN A 66 9.45 -26.45 -3.36
C ASN A 66 10.37 -26.03 -4.52
N PRO A 67 10.38 -26.75 -5.65
CA PRO A 67 11.34 -26.48 -6.73
C PRO A 67 11.20 -25.10 -7.38
N ALA A 68 10.05 -24.43 -7.24
CA ALA A 68 9.84 -23.07 -7.75
C ALA A 68 10.25 -21.97 -6.75
N ALA A 69 10.68 -22.32 -5.53
CA ALA A 69 10.88 -21.38 -4.43
C ALA A 69 9.66 -20.48 -4.15
N LEU A 70 8.45 -20.95 -4.46
CA LEU A 70 7.20 -20.21 -4.29
C LEU A 70 6.66 -20.37 -2.87
N LEU A 71 6.08 -19.36 -2.23
CA LEU A 71 5.31 -19.57 -1.00
C LEU A 71 4.13 -20.50 -1.28
N MET A 72 4.20 -21.71 -0.72
CA MET A 72 3.18 -22.74 -0.85
C MET A 72 3.00 -23.45 0.50
N ASN A 73 1.75 -23.65 0.91
CA ASN A 73 1.45 -24.52 2.04
C ASN A 73 2.07 -25.91 1.81
N CYS A 74 2.63 -26.54 2.84
CA CYS A 74 3.31 -27.83 2.69
C CYS A 74 2.93 -28.82 3.79
N ALA A 75 3.08 -30.12 3.50
CA ALA A 75 2.67 -31.20 4.41
C ALA A 75 3.58 -31.33 5.65
N GLY A 76 4.75 -30.70 5.65
CA GLY A 76 5.67 -30.68 6.79
C GLY A 76 5.30 -29.68 7.89
N LEU A 77 4.20 -28.95 7.73
CA LEU A 77 3.67 -27.97 8.68
C LEU A 77 2.25 -28.37 9.10
N PRO A 78 1.72 -27.86 10.23
CA PRO A 78 0.37 -28.15 10.70
C PRO A 78 -0.72 -27.49 9.84
N ILE A 79 -0.77 -27.85 8.55
CA ILE A 79 -1.66 -27.33 7.54
C ILE A 79 -2.44 -28.51 6.92
N PRO A 80 -3.78 -28.43 6.85
CA PRO A 80 -4.59 -29.46 6.22
C PRO A 80 -4.22 -29.71 4.75
N ALA A 81 -4.22 -30.98 4.34
CA ALA A 81 -3.76 -31.40 3.00
C ALA A 81 -4.56 -30.76 1.86
N GLU A 82 -5.85 -30.49 2.05
CA GLU A 82 -6.70 -29.82 1.07
C GLU A 82 -6.32 -28.37 0.82
N LYS A 83 -5.59 -27.73 1.74
CA LYS A 83 -5.06 -26.37 1.62
C LYS A 83 -3.68 -26.30 0.98
N ILE A 84 -3.06 -27.44 0.66
CA ILE A 84 -1.79 -27.52 -0.05
C ILE A 84 -2.09 -27.34 -1.54
N LYS A 85 -1.92 -26.11 -2.03
CA LYS A 85 -2.20 -25.72 -3.41
C LYS A 85 -1.12 -24.80 -3.94
N VAL A 86 -0.78 -24.94 -5.21
CA VAL A 86 -0.02 -23.95 -5.96
C VAL A 86 -0.95 -22.77 -6.21
N ASN A 87 -0.69 -21.65 -5.53
CA ASN A 87 -1.47 -20.43 -5.66
C ASN A 87 -0.61 -19.34 -6.37
N PRO A 88 -0.89 -19.03 -7.65
CA PRO A 88 -0.19 -17.96 -8.37
C PRO A 88 -0.36 -16.58 -7.73
N HIS A 89 -1.32 -16.40 -6.83
CA HIS A 89 -1.45 -15.18 -6.05
C HIS A 89 -0.17 -14.89 -5.25
N ASN A 90 0.49 -15.93 -4.73
CA ASN A 90 1.65 -15.85 -3.85
C ASN A 90 2.95 -15.43 -4.58
N LEU A 91 2.94 -15.25 -5.90
CA LEU A 91 4.11 -14.75 -6.64
C LEU A 91 4.58 -13.41 -6.08
N ARG A 92 3.63 -12.50 -5.82
CA ARG A 92 3.94 -11.19 -5.23
C ARG A 92 4.48 -11.34 -3.82
N GLU A 93 3.76 -12.04 -2.95
CA GLU A 93 4.08 -12.17 -1.52
C GLU A 93 5.43 -12.86 -1.31
N THR A 94 5.78 -13.81 -2.17
CA THR A 94 7.09 -14.48 -2.14
C THR A 94 8.20 -13.52 -2.53
N MET A 95 8.04 -12.79 -3.64
CA MET A 95 9.02 -11.80 -4.08
C MET A 95 9.17 -10.65 -3.08
N LEU A 96 8.09 -10.21 -2.44
CA LEU A 96 8.13 -9.18 -1.38
C LEU A 96 8.94 -9.68 -0.18
N ALA A 97 8.72 -10.91 0.28
CA ALA A 97 9.48 -11.49 1.40
C ALA A 97 10.97 -11.60 1.08
N TYR A 98 11.33 -12.13 -0.09
CA TYR A 98 12.72 -12.23 -0.51
C TYR A 98 13.38 -10.86 -0.65
N THR A 99 12.70 -9.92 -1.30
CA THR A 99 13.17 -8.54 -1.45
C THR A 99 13.42 -7.88 -0.09
N ALA A 100 12.49 -8.00 0.85
CA ALA A 100 12.63 -7.41 2.18
C ALA A 100 13.84 -8.02 2.93
N LEU A 101 14.03 -9.34 2.85
CA LEU A 101 15.18 -10.01 3.46
C LEU A 101 16.51 -9.60 2.80
N VAL A 102 16.57 -9.46 1.48
CA VAL A 102 17.76 -8.94 0.80
C VAL A 102 18.05 -7.52 1.27
N ARG A 103 17.05 -6.62 1.23
CA ARG A 103 17.24 -5.21 1.57
C ARG A 103 17.68 -5.00 3.01
N TYR A 104 16.96 -5.60 3.96
CA TYR A 104 17.05 -5.29 5.38
C TYR A 104 17.87 -6.30 6.19
N ARG A 105 18.18 -7.47 5.63
CA ARG A 105 19.02 -8.50 6.27
C ARG A 105 20.22 -8.93 5.43
N LYS A 106 20.37 -8.43 4.20
CA LYS A 106 21.46 -8.82 3.29
C LYS A 106 21.52 -10.34 3.10
N SER A 107 20.35 -10.96 2.92
CA SER A 107 20.24 -12.42 2.86
C SER A 107 20.58 -12.96 1.47
N ASP A 108 21.76 -13.57 1.33
CA ASP A 108 22.17 -14.27 0.09
C ASP A 108 21.25 -15.44 -0.26
N TRP A 109 20.72 -16.11 0.77
CA TRP A 109 19.72 -17.17 0.59
C TRP A 109 18.46 -16.61 -0.08
N ALA A 110 17.94 -15.48 0.40
CA ALA A 110 16.76 -14.86 -0.20
C ALA A 110 17.03 -14.36 -1.63
N ALA A 111 18.24 -13.85 -1.92
CA ALA A 111 18.64 -13.48 -3.27
C ALA A 111 18.64 -14.71 -4.21
N THR A 112 19.23 -15.83 -3.75
CA THR A 112 19.28 -17.07 -4.53
C THR A 112 17.88 -17.63 -4.80
N GLN A 113 17.03 -17.69 -3.78
CA GLN A 113 15.66 -18.20 -3.93
C GLN A 113 14.76 -17.27 -4.74
N GLY A 114 14.95 -15.95 -4.62
CA GLY A 114 14.29 -15.00 -5.49
C GLY A 114 14.64 -15.22 -6.96
N HIS A 115 15.91 -15.48 -7.28
CA HIS A 115 16.31 -15.85 -8.64
C HIS A 115 15.63 -17.13 -9.12
N THR A 116 15.62 -18.19 -8.29
CA THR A 116 14.92 -19.46 -8.62
C THR A 116 13.44 -19.23 -8.92
N LEU A 117 12.76 -18.37 -8.15
CA LEU A 117 11.36 -18.04 -8.43
C LEU A 117 11.21 -17.27 -9.76
N LEU A 118 12.14 -16.36 -10.08
CA LEU A 118 12.13 -15.65 -11.37
C LEU A 118 12.32 -16.62 -12.55
N GLU A 119 13.22 -17.60 -12.44
CA GLU A 119 13.38 -18.66 -13.45
C GLU A 119 12.09 -19.48 -13.62
N ALA A 120 11.42 -19.80 -12.51
CA ALA A 120 10.14 -20.50 -12.55
C ALA A 120 9.06 -19.66 -13.27
N ILE A 121 8.94 -18.36 -12.94
CA ILE A 121 8.03 -17.42 -13.62
C ILE A 121 8.34 -17.34 -15.10
N GLU A 122 9.60 -17.15 -15.48
CA GLU A 122 10.03 -17.07 -16.89
C GLU A 122 9.64 -18.33 -17.65
N SER A 123 9.86 -19.50 -17.05
CA SER A 123 9.58 -20.79 -17.68
C SER A 123 8.11 -21.02 -17.98
N VAL A 124 7.20 -20.40 -17.22
CA VAL A 124 5.75 -20.58 -17.38
C VAL A 124 5.08 -19.43 -18.14
N LEU A 125 5.78 -18.34 -18.44
CA LEU A 125 5.19 -17.17 -19.09
C LEU A 125 5.13 -17.36 -20.62
N GLU A 126 3.93 -17.42 -21.17
CA GLU A 126 3.66 -17.60 -22.60
C GLU A 126 3.94 -16.30 -23.39
N PRO A 127 4.20 -16.38 -24.71
CA PRO A 127 4.58 -15.21 -25.52
C PRO A 127 3.62 -14.01 -25.44
N ASP A 128 2.31 -14.26 -25.25
CA ASP A 128 1.28 -13.24 -25.12
C ASP A 128 1.19 -12.59 -23.72
N GLY A 129 1.98 -13.11 -22.77
CA GLY A 129 2.06 -12.67 -21.39
C GLY A 129 1.14 -13.43 -20.43
N GLN A 130 0.39 -14.44 -20.91
CA GLN A 130 -0.40 -15.32 -20.05
C GLN A 130 0.47 -16.35 -19.33
N MET A 131 -0.02 -16.86 -18.20
CA MET A 131 0.70 -17.88 -17.42
C MET A 131 0.28 -19.30 -17.81
N ASN A 132 1.28 -20.17 -17.96
CA ASN A 132 1.07 -21.59 -18.12
C ASN A 132 0.77 -22.29 -16.78
N TYR A 133 -0.46 -22.18 -16.26
CA TYR A 133 -0.85 -22.75 -14.96
C TYR A 133 -0.62 -24.27 -14.79
N PRO A 134 -0.93 -25.16 -15.76
CA PRO A 134 -0.56 -26.57 -15.65
C PRO A 134 0.95 -26.79 -15.51
N LYS A 135 1.75 -26.01 -16.26
CA LYS A 135 3.22 -26.04 -16.13
C LYS A 135 3.67 -25.48 -14.79
N LEU A 136 3.06 -24.42 -14.28
CA LEU A 136 3.36 -23.88 -12.95
C LEU A 136 3.10 -24.92 -11.86
N ALA A 137 1.98 -25.64 -11.91
CA ALA A 137 1.68 -26.72 -10.98
C ALA A 137 2.76 -27.82 -11.00
N THR A 138 3.29 -28.12 -12.19
CA THR A 138 4.38 -29.08 -12.38
C THR A 138 5.70 -28.56 -11.81
N VAL A 139 6.07 -27.30 -12.12
CA VAL A 139 7.32 -26.67 -11.67
C VAL A 139 7.33 -26.46 -10.16
N ALA A 140 6.21 -26.05 -9.57
CA ALA A 140 6.08 -25.89 -8.12
C ALA A 140 5.84 -27.22 -7.38
N GLY A 141 5.50 -28.30 -8.09
CA GLY A 141 5.37 -29.63 -7.51
C GLY A 141 4.12 -29.83 -6.65
N GLY A 142 2.96 -29.31 -7.07
CA GLY A 142 1.72 -29.44 -6.30
C GLY A 142 0.45 -29.17 -7.13
N PRO A 143 -0.74 -29.54 -6.62
CA PRO A 143 -1.99 -29.29 -7.31
C PRO A 143 -2.30 -27.78 -7.38
N LEU A 144 -2.74 -27.29 -8.53
CA LEU A 144 -3.15 -25.89 -8.72
C LEU A 144 -4.37 -25.55 -7.86
N THR A 145 -4.47 -24.30 -7.42
CA THR A 145 -5.71 -23.74 -6.84
C THR A 145 -6.89 -23.83 -7.83
N ALA A 146 -8.10 -23.96 -7.29
CA ALA A 146 -9.35 -23.91 -8.07
C ALA A 146 -10.01 -22.52 -8.04
N ASP A 147 -9.39 -21.53 -7.40
CA ASP A 147 -9.92 -20.17 -7.34
C ASP A 147 -9.93 -19.51 -8.72
N PRO A 148 -11.11 -19.19 -9.30
CA PRO A 148 -11.19 -18.62 -10.64
C PRO A 148 -10.49 -17.25 -10.76
N LEU A 149 -10.30 -16.52 -9.65
CA LEU A 149 -9.53 -15.27 -9.65
C LEU A 149 -8.05 -15.50 -10.03
N MET A 150 -7.50 -16.67 -9.69
CA MET A 150 -6.07 -16.94 -9.79
C MET A 150 -5.66 -17.71 -11.05
N ILE A 151 -6.62 -18.22 -11.80
CA ILE A 151 -6.39 -19.10 -12.96
C ILE A 151 -7.07 -18.57 -14.25
N GLN A 152 -7.31 -17.27 -14.31
CA GLN A 152 -7.96 -16.62 -15.46
C GLN A 152 -7.14 -16.80 -16.73
N ARG A 153 -7.81 -17.16 -17.83
CA ARG A 153 -7.21 -17.31 -19.15
C ARG A 153 -8.16 -16.85 -20.24
N ALA A 154 -7.58 -16.45 -21.36
CA ALA A 154 -8.27 -16.19 -22.61
C ALA A 154 -7.54 -16.88 -23.78
N PRO A 155 -8.20 -17.05 -24.94
CA PRO A 155 -7.51 -17.40 -26.18
C PRO A 155 -6.37 -16.42 -26.49
N ALA A 156 -5.35 -16.91 -27.21
CA ALA A 156 -4.19 -16.10 -27.54
C ALA A 156 -4.59 -14.85 -28.36
N GLY A 157 -4.12 -13.68 -27.92
CA GLY A 157 -4.43 -12.40 -28.55
C GLY A 157 -5.73 -11.73 -28.07
N GLU A 158 -6.54 -12.42 -27.26
CA GLU A 158 -7.70 -11.82 -26.62
C GLU A 158 -7.33 -11.11 -25.30
N TRP A 159 -8.27 -10.33 -24.79
CA TRP A 159 -8.12 -9.69 -23.49
C TRP A 159 -8.13 -10.73 -22.37
N PHE A 160 -7.25 -10.56 -21.39
CA PHE A 160 -7.25 -11.35 -20.17
C PHE A 160 -6.92 -10.48 -18.96
N ASN A 161 -7.34 -10.94 -17.79
CA ASN A 161 -7.00 -10.31 -16.52
C ASN A 161 -6.07 -11.21 -15.68
N ALA A 162 -4.83 -10.74 -15.51
CA ALA A 162 -3.85 -11.35 -14.63
C ALA A 162 -3.41 -10.39 -13.50
N THR A 163 -4.25 -9.42 -13.14
CA THR A 163 -3.93 -8.45 -12.06
C THR A 163 -3.73 -9.15 -10.72
N ALA A 164 -4.52 -10.20 -10.46
CA ALA A 164 -4.42 -11.03 -9.25
C ALA A 164 -3.17 -11.93 -9.20
N THR A 165 -2.37 -12.00 -10.25
CA THR A 165 -1.21 -12.89 -10.32
C THR A 165 0.05 -12.11 -10.71
N THR A 166 0.37 -12.05 -12.00
CA THR A 166 1.60 -11.43 -12.51
C THR A 166 1.57 -9.91 -12.42
N GLY A 167 0.40 -9.28 -12.56
CA GLY A 167 0.29 -7.82 -12.58
C GLY A 167 0.74 -7.19 -11.26
N ARG A 168 0.15 -7.64 -10.15
CA ARG A 168 0.53 -7.20 -8.80
C ARG A 168 1.94 -7.62 -8.37
N ALA A 169 2.56 -8.58 -9.07
CA ALA A 169 3.92 -9.03 -8.78
C ALA A 169 5.01 -8.12 -9.39
N ILE A 170 4.69 -7.30 -10.41
CA ILE A 170 5.65 -6.41 -11.09
C ILE A 170 6.42 -5.57 -10.08
N GLU A 171 5.70 -4.96 -9.14
CA GLU A 171 6.27 -4.12 -8.08
C GLU A 171 7.39 -4.85 -7.32
N ALA A 172 7.10 -6.06 -6.83
CA ALA A 172 8.02 -6.82 -6.02
C ALA A 172 9.25 -7.27 -6.84
N ILE A 173 9.07 -7.54 -8.13
CA ILE A 173 10.16 -7.90 -9.04
C ILE A 173 11.07 -6.70 -9.32
N VAL A 174 10.52 -5.50 -9.54
CA VAL A 174 11.32 -4.27 -9.69
C VAL A 174 12.13 -4.00 -8.42
N TRP A 175 11.51 -4.12 -7.26
CA TRP A 175 12.22 -3.94 -6.00
C TRP A 175 13.28 -4.99 -5.74
N PHE A 176 13.05 -6.22 -6.17
CA PHE A 176 14.06 -7.27 -6.09
C PHE A 176 15.26 -6.91 -6.96
N HIS A 177 15.04 -6.48 -8.21
CA HIS A 177 16.11 -5.98 -9.08
C HIS A 177 16.89 -4.84 -8.41
N GLU A 178 16.22 -3.82 -7.85
CA GLU A 178 16.91 -2.74 -7.12
C GLU A 178 17.75 -3.23 -5.94
N ALA A 179 17.38 -4.37 -5.33
CA ALA A 179 18.06 -4.92 -4.16
C ALA A 179 19.23 -5.86 -4.51
N THR A 180 19.22 -6.46 -5.70
CA THR A 180 20.15 -7.53 -6.11
C THR A 180 20.90 -7.26 -7.41
N GLU A 181 20.47 -6.28 -8.20
CA GLU A 181 20.89 -6.04 -9.58
C GLU A 181 20.62 -7.25 -10.52
N ASP A 182 19.71 -8.13 -10.14
CA ASP A 182 19.39 -9.33 -10.91
C ASP A 182 18.81 -8.99 -12.30
N ALA A 183 19.50 -9.41 -13.36
CA ALA A 183 19.13 -9.08 -14.73
C ALA A 183 17.84 -9.77 -15.20
N LEU A 184 17.54 -10.96 -14.70
CA LEU A 184 16.29 -11.67 -15.02
C LEU A 184 15.09 -10.97 -14.39
N ALA A 185 15.26 -10.45 -13.16
CA ALA A 185 14.24 -9.63 -12.52
C ALA A 185 13.84 -8.43 -13.40
N TRP A 186 14.82 -7.67 -13.90
CA TRP A 186 14.55 -6.53 -14.78
C TRP A 186 13.87 -6.95 -16.09
N LYS A 187 14.38 -8.00 -16.74
CA LYS A 187 13.81 -8.54 -17.99
C LYS A 187 12.34 -8.94 -17.80
N LEU A 188 12.02 -9.63 -16.71
CA LEU A 188 10.65 -10.04 -16.39
C LEU A 188 9.77 -8.85 -16.04
N ALA A 189 10.25 -7.91 -15.23
CA ALA A 189 9.51 -6.68 -14.91
C ALA A 189 9.12 -5.93 -16.19
N GLN A 190 10.05 -5.76 -17.14
CA GLN A 190 9.77 -5.11 -18.42
C GLN A 190 8.70 -5.87 -19.23
N ARG A 191 8.83 -7.20 -19.37
CA ARG A 191 7.87 -8.02 -20.13
C ARG A 191 6.47 -7.98 -19.53
N LEU A 192 6.38 -8.06 -18.20
CA LEU A 192 5.12 -8.00 -17.48
C LEU A 192 4.53 -6.59 -17.51
N ALA A 193 5.33 -5.54 -17.36
CA ALA A 193 4.88 -4.16 -17.48
C ALA A 193 4.28 -3.88 -18.87
N GLU A 194 4.96 -4.28 -19.95
CA GLU A 194 4.43 -4.14 -21.31
C GLU A 194 3.11 -4.91 -21.50
N THR A 195 3.03 -6.12 -20.96
CA THR A 195 1.81 -6.93 -21.00
C THR A 195 0.66 -6.25 -20.27
N HIS A 196 0.89 -5.79 -19.03
CA HIS A 196 -0.15 -5.19 -18.20
C HIS A 196 -0.50 -3.75 -18.62
N LEU A 197 0.41 -3.00 -19.23
CA LEU A 197 0.06 -1.74 -19.88
C LEU A 197 -0.97 -1.97 -21.00
N ARG A 198 -0.82 -3.04 -21.79
CA ARG A 198 -1.78 -3.38 -22.85
C ARG A 198 -3.10 -3.96 -22.32
N GLN A 199 -3.02 -4.85 -21.34
CA GLN A 199 -4.17 -5.65 -20.89
C GLN A 199 -4.97 -4.99 -19.76
N THR A 200 -4.33 -4.18 -18.92
CA THR A 200 -4.93 -3.64 -17.69
C THR A 200 -5.29 -2.16 -17.81
N ILE A 201 -4.52 -1.38 -18.58
CA ILE A 201 -4.79 0.06 -18.76
C ILE A 201 -5.76 0.31 -19.91
N ASP A 202 -6.67 1.26 -19.70
CA ASP A 202 -7.45 1.90 -20.76
C ASP A 202 -6.80 3.24 -21.13
N LEU A 203 -6.64 3.51 -22.43
CA LEU A 203 -6.01 4.74 -22.91
C LEU A 203 -6.80 6.02 -22.56
N SER A 204 -8.11 5.89 -22.32
CA SER A 204 -8.93 7.00 -21.82
C SER A 204 -8.61 7.35 -20.36
N GLY A 205 -7.89 6.50 -19.62
CA GLY A 205 -7.67 6.64 -18.18
C GLY A 205 -8.85 6.18 -17.32
N GLU A 206 -9.90 5.61 -17.92
CA GLU A 206 -10.95 4.93 -17.17
C GLU A 206 -10.50 3.54 -16.69
N VAL A 207 -11.20 2.98 -15.71
CA VAL A 207 -11.07 1.54 -15.45
C VAL A 207 -11.73 0.79 -16.60
N ARG A 208 -11.01 -0.18 -17.17
CA ARG A 208 -11.49 -1.04 -18.25
C ARG A 208 -12.90 -1.58 -17.97
N ALA A 209 -13.75 -1.60 -18.98
CA ALA A 209 -15.13 -2.06 -18.83
C ALA A 209 -15.19 -3.54 -18.41
N GLU A 210 -14.29 -4.36 -18.94
CA GLU A 210 -14.18 -5.79 -18.64
C GLU A 210 -13.85 -6.03 -17.16
N LEU A 211 -13.03 -5.16 -16.55
CA LEU A 211 -12.72 -5.24 -15.11
C LEU A 211 -13.89 -4.80 -14.21
N ARG A 212 -14.82 -4.00 -14.75
CA ARG A 212 -16.01 -3.52 -14.03
C ARG A 212 -17.24 -4.40 -14.24
N ASP A 213 -17.16 -5.37 -15.14
CA ASP A 213 -18.26 -6.28 -15.42
C ASP A 213 -18.65 -7.04 -14.14
N PRO A 214 -19.92 -7.03 -13.70
CA PRO A 214 -20.35 -7.78 -12.52
C PRO A 214 -20.10 -9.30 -12.61
N GLY A 215 -20.06 -9.87 -13.82
CA GLY A 215 -19.72 -11.27 -14.07
C GLY A 215 -18.22 -11.56 -14.05
N HIS A 216 -17.38 -10.52 -14.03
CA HIS A 216 -15.93 -10.65 -13.90
C HIS A 216 -15.52 -10.82 -12.44
N VAL A 217 -14.52 -11.67 -12.20
CA VAL A 217 -13.91 -11.83 -10.88
C VAL A 217 -12.72 -10.88 -10.78
N GLY A 218 -13.01 -9.60 -10.50
CA GLY A 218 -12.01 -8.56 -10.30
C GLY A 218 -11.67 -8.36 -8.82
N HIS A 219 -10.44 -7.94 -8.51
CA HIS A 219 -10.01 -7.70 -7.13
C HIS A 219 -9.25 -6.37 -7.02
N THR A 220 -9.81 -5.41 -6.28
CA THR A 220 -9.36 -4.01 -6.24
C THR A 220 -7.92 -3.87 -5.75
N HIS A 221 -7.57 -4.59 -4.68
CA HIS A 221 -6.20 -4.60 -4.13
C HIS A 221 -5.17 -5.11 -5.16
N SER A 222 -5.54 -6.13 -5.94
CA SER A 222 -4.65 -6.66 -6.98
C SER A 222 -4.52 -5.74 -8.19
N TYR A 223 -5.60 -5.07 -8.56
CA TYR A 223 -5.56 -4.03 -9.60
C TYR A 223 -4.68 -2.85 -9.16
N CYS A 224 -4.86 -2.35 -7.93
CA CYS A 224 -4.04 -1.26 -7.39
C CYS A 224 -2.57 -1.69 -7.28
N GLY A 225 -2.28 -2.92 -6.83
CA GLY A 225 -0.93 -3.49 -6.86
C GLY A 225 -0.33 -3.56 -8.27
N THR A 226 -1.14 -3.80 -9.30
CA THR A 226 -0.68 -3.77 -10.70
C THR A 226 -0.35 -2.34 -11.13
N LEU A 227 -1.19 -1.35 -10.80
CA LEU A 227 -0.93 0.07 -11.08
C LEU A 227 0.34 0.56 -10.36
N ARG A 228 0.55 0.15 -9.10
CA ARG A 228 1.78 0.42 -8.36
C ARG A 228 3.00 -0.18 -9.07
N GLY A 229 2.91 -1.42 -9.54
CA GLY A 229 3.97 -2.07 -10.30
C GLY A 229 4.31 -1.35 -11.60
N LEU A 230 3.30 -0.94 -12.39
CA LEU A 230 3.50 -0.16 -13.61
C LEU A 230 4.14 1.20 -13.33
N LEU A 231 3.65 1.91 -12.31
CA LEU A 231 4.20 3.21 -11.92
C LEU A 231 5.66 3.07 -11.47
N LEU A 232 5.96 2.10 -10.60
CA LEU A 232 7.30 1.85 -10.12
C LEU A 232 8.25 1.49 -11.27
N PHE A 233 7.82 0.63 -12.20
CA PHE A 233 8.61 0.31 -13.39
C PHE A 233 8.86 1.54 -14.26
N GLY A 234 7.84 2.36 -14.53
CA GLY A 234 7.99 3.60 -15.30
C GLY A 234 8.98 4.58 -14.67
N LEU A 235 8.91 4.74 -13.35
CA LEU A 235 9.84 5.59 -12.60
C LEU A 235 11.28 5.05 -12.61
N ALA A 236 11.45 3.73 -12.50
CA ALA A 236 12.77 3.08 -12.48
C ALA A 236 13.43 3.05 -13.87
N SER A 237 12.64 2.83 -14.93
CA SER A 237 13.10 2.77 -16.33
C SER A 237 13.25 4.15 -16.99
N GLY A 238 12.61 5.18 -16.44
CA GLY A 238 12.46 6.49 -17.09
C GLY A 238 11.43 6.52 -18.21
N GLU A 239 10.66 5.43 -18.42
CA GLU A 239 9.62 5.37 -19.44
C GLU A 239 8.34 6.09 -18.99
N GLN A 240 8.23 7.36 -19.37
CA GLN A 240 7.12 8.26 -18.96
C GLN A 240 5.72 7.72 -19.32
N ARG A 241 5.59 6.92 -20.39
CA ARG A 241 4.29 6.34 -20.81
C ARG A 241 3.59 5.54 -19.71
N TYR A 242 4.33 4.86 -18.84
CA TYR A 242 3.74 4.12 -17.72
C TYR A 242 3.28 5.06 -16.60
N VAL A 243 4.09 6.09 -16.31
CA VAL A 243 3.76 7.11 -15.31
C VAL A 243 2.50 7.87 -15.74
N ASP A 244 2.43 8.28 -17.00
CA ASP A 244 1.28 9.00 -17.57
C ASP A 244 0.02 8.12 -17.59
N ALA A 245 0.14 6.86 -17.98
CA ALA A 245 -0.95 5.88 -17.97
C ALA A 245 -1.53 5.69 -16.56
N VAL A 246 -0.68 5.51 -15.54
CA VAL A 246 -1.13 5.35 -14.16
C VAL A 246 -1.68 6.67 -13.61
N ALA A 247 -1.08 7.82 -13.90
CA ALA A 247 -1.58 9.12 -13.49
C ALA A 247 -2.97 9.42 -14.08
N ALA A 248 -3.17 9.12 -15.36
CA ALA A 248 -4.45 9.21 -16.03
C ALA A 248 -5.51 8.30 -15.36
N THR A 249 -5.14 7.05 -15.11
CA THR A 249 -5.99 6.06 -14.43
C THR A 249 -6.36 6.50 -13.02
N TYR A 250 -5.40 7.00 -12.26
CA TYR A 250 -5.61 7.52 -10.91
C TYR A 250 -6.61 8.68 -10.91
N ARG A 251 -6.41 9.68 -11.78
CA ARG A 251 -7.20 10.91 -11.78
C ARG A 251 -8.61 10.73 -12.33
N ARG A 252 -8.80 9.85 -13.33
CA ARG A 252 -10.08 9.69 -14.03
C ARG A 252 -10.83 8.41 -13.66
N GLY A 253 -10.10 7.29 -13.58
CA GLY A 253 -10.71 5.98 -13.43
C GLY A 253 -11.00 5.57 -11.99
N LEU A 254 -10.09 5.80 -11.04
CA LEU A 254 -10.22 5.22 -9.69
C LEU A 254 -11.36 5.84 -8.86
N TRP A 255 -11.53 7.16 -8.94
CA TRP A 255 -12.48 7.89 -8.10
C TRP A 255 -13.94 7.58 -8.48
N GLY A 256 -14.73 7.15 -7.49
CA GLY A 256 -16.11 6.72 -7.68
C GLY A 256 -16.28 5.28 -8.17
N SER A 257 -15.20 4.59 -8.54
CA SER A 257 -15.23 3.18 -8.97
C SER A 257 -14.47 2.26 -8.01
N ALA A 258 -13.21 2.57 -7.75
CA ALA A 258 -12.30 1.83 -6.88
C ALA A 258 -12.11 2.49 -5.52
N ILE A 259 -12.41 3.80 -5.41
CA ILE A 259 -12.29 4.55 -4.16
C ILE A 259 -13.27 5.72 -4.11
N SER A 260 -13.88 5.95 -2.93
CA SER A 260 -14.66 7.16 -2.65
C SER A 260 -13.77 8.30 -2.16
N HIS A 261 -14.32 9.51 -2.02
CA HIS A 261 -13.55 10.67 -1.58
C HIS A 261 -13.01 10.53 -0.15
N SER A 262 -13.75 9.84 0.72
CA SER A 262 -13.40 9.46 2.10
C SER A 262 -12.46 8.27 2.19
N GLY A 263 -12.14 7.63 1.07
CA GLY A 263 -11.26 6.47 1.00
C GLY A 263 -11.95 5.13 1.20
N TRP A 264 -13.29 5.05 1.09
CA TRP A 264 -13.96 3.75 1.02
C TRP A 264 -13.59 3.05 -0.28
N THR A 265 -13.09 1.82 -0.19
CA THR A 265 -12.71 0.99 -1.34
C THR A 265 -13.46 -0.35 -1.30
N PRO A 266 -14.09 -0.79 -2.40
CA PRO A 266 -14.68 -2.11 -2.49
C PRO A 266 -13.58 -3.18 -2.59
N HIS A 267 -13.79 -4.34 -1.99
CA HIS A 267 -12.86 -5.46 -2.03
C HIS A 267 -12.64 -5.98 -3.46
N ASP A 268 -13.74 -6.13 -4.19
CA ASP A 268 -13.76 -6.61 -5.56
C ASP A 268 -14.11 -5.49 -6.53
N GLN A 269 -13.62 -5.63 -7.77
CA GLN A 269 -14.09 -4.81 -8.87
C GLN A 269 -15.33 -5.49 -9.44
N GLY A 270 -16.45 -4.78 -9.49
CA GLY A 270 -17.75 -5.38 -9.79
C GLY A 270 -18.44 -5.94 -8.53
N LYS A 271 -19.62 -6.56 -8.71
CA LYS A 271 -20.61 -6.80 -7.64
C LYS A 271 -20.97 -8.27 -7.45
N SER A 272 -20.01 -9.18 -7.23
CA SER A 272 -20.33 -10.63 -7.29
C SER A 272 -19.81 -11.52 -6.17
N ARG A 273 -18.56 -11.40 -5.70
CA ARG A 273 -17.96 -12.45 -4.87
C ARG A 273 -18.14 -12.25 -3.36
N PHE A 274 -18.06 -11.01 -2.87
CA PHE A 274 -18.28 -10.67 -1.46
C PHE A 274 -19.15 -9.42 -1.34
N HIS A 275 -20.47 -9.62 -1.29
CA HIS A 275 -21.44 -8.55 -1.11
C HIS A 275 -22.13 -8.61 0.26
N GLY A 276 -22.52 -7.44 0.76
CA GLY A 276 -23.41 -7.31 1.90
C GLY A 276 -24.85 -7.71 1.56
N PRO A 277 -25.76 -7.78 2.56
CA PRO A 277 -27.16 -8.16 2.35
C PRO A 277 -27.89 -7.35 1.27
N GLU A 278 -27.48 -6.09 1.07
CA GLU A 278 -28.04 -5.15 0.10
C GLU A 278 -27.42 -5.29 -1.30
N GLY A 279 -26.44 -6.19 -1.48
CA GLY A 279 -25.69 -6.41 -2.72
C GLY A 279 -24.46 -5.53 -2.90
N ASP A 280 -24.24 -4.53 -2.04
CA ASP A 280 -23.05 -3.68 -2.08
C ASP A 280 -21.77 -4.50 -1.85
N PRO A 281 -20.66 -4.19 -2.55
CA PRO A 281 -19.40 -4.86 -2.33
C PRO A 281 -18.89 -4.58 -0.91
N VAL A 282 -18.30 -5.60 -0.27
CA VAL A 282 -17.68 -5.43 1.04
C VAL A 282 -16.50 -4.46 0.93
N GLY A 283 -16.44 -3.49 1.84
CA GLY A 283 -15.30 -2.57 1.90
C GLY A 283 -14.07 -3.21 2.53
N GLU A 284 -12.89 -2.77 2.10
CA GLU A 284 -11.61 -3.15 2.72
C GLU A 284 -10.63 -1.96 2.74
N HIS A 285 -9.46 -2.10 3.36
CA HIS A 285 -8.57 -0.97 3.66
C HIS A 285 -7.21 -1.02 2.96
N ALA A 286 -6.77 -2.18 2.47
CA ALA A 286 -5.51 -2.35 1.77
C ALA A 286 -5.49 -1.53 0.46
N SER A 287 -6.57 -1.52 -0.31
CA SER A 287 -6.68 -0.73 -1.55
C SER A 287 -6.63 0.77 -1.27
N CYS A 288 -7.21 1.25 -0.16
CA CYS A 288 -7.06 2.64 0.26
C CYS A 288 -5.59 2.97 0.55
N GLY A 289 -4.87 2.06 1.21
CA GLY A 289 -3.42 2.15 1.39
C GLY A 289 -2.65 2.17 0.07
N ASP A 290 -2.96 1.26 -0.85
CA ASP A 290 -2.34 1.19 -2.18
C ASP A 290 -2.55 2.48 -2.97
N ILE A 291 -3.76 3.02 -2.97
CA ILE A 291 -4.11 4.25 -3.71
C ILE A 291 -3.40 5.46 -3.09
N ALA A 292 -3.34 5.55 -1.76
CA ALA A 292 -2.54 6.57 -1.08
C ALA A 292 -1.05 6.47 -1.46
N GLN A 293 -0.52 5.25 -1.65
CA GLN A 293 0.86 5.04 -2.06
C GLN A 293 1.10 5.40 -3.54
N ILE A 294 0.14 5.11 -4.44
CA ILE A 294 0.19 5.59 -5.83
C ILE A 294 0.25 7.12 -5.86
N ALA A 295 -0.63 7.79 -5.11
CA ALA A 295 -0.68 9.25 -4.98
C ALA A 295 0.66 9.81 -4.48
N LEU A 296 1.24 9.17 -3.45
CA LEU A 296 2.53 9.54 -2.88
C LEU A 296 3.67 9.46 -3.90
N TRP A 297 3.74 8.38 -4.67
CA TRP A 297 4.79 8.21 -5.67
C TRP A 297 4.61 9.16 -6.86
N LEU A 298 3.39 9.35 -7.35
CA LEU A 298 3.12 10.37 -8.37
C LEU A 298 3.52 11.76 -7.87
N ALA A 299 3.22 12.08 -6.62
CA ALA A 299 3.58 13.36 -6.03
C ALA A 299 5.08 13.59 -5.88
N LEU A 300 5.76 12.69 -5.17
CA LEU A 300 7.14 12.93 -4.74
C LEU A 300 8.18 12.41 -5.73
N ARG A 301 7.84 11.42 -6.56
CA ARG A 301 8.77 10.83 -7.54
C ARG A 301 8.48 11.28 -8.97
N ALA A 302 7.25 11.65 -9.31
CA ALA A 302 6.88 12.21 -10.62
C ALA A 302 6.56 13.72 -10.58
N GLY A 303 6.68 14.37 -9.41
CA GLY A 303 6.50 15.83 -9.26
C GLY A 303 5.06 16.34 -9.23
N GLN A 304 4.06 15.46 -9.20
CA GLN A 304 2.63 15.82 -9.16
C GLN A 304 2.17 16.17 -7.73
N THR A 305 2.82 17.17 -7.12
CA THR A 305 2.72 17.47 -5.69
C THR A 305 1.32 17.84 -5.19
N ASP A 306 0.38 18.15 -6.09
CA ASP A 306 -1.03 18.33 -5.77
C ASP A 306 -1.66 17.07 -5.14
N LEU A 307 -1.15 15.89 -5.50
CA LEU A 307 -1.65 14.61 -4.98
C LEU A 307 -1.27 14.35 -3.51
N LEU A 308 -0.42 15.17 -2.89
CA LEU A 308 -0.15 15.07 -1.45
C LEU A 308 -1.39 15.40 -0.60
N ASP A 309 -2.34 16.17 -1.14
CA ASP A 309 -3.62 16.41 -0.48
C ASP A 309 -4.45 15.13 -0.39
N ASP A 310 -4.43 14.30 -1.44
CA ASP A 310 -5.10 12.99 -1.43
C ASP A 310 -4.43 12.04 -0.44
N VAL A 311 -3.10 12.02 -0.40
CA VAL A 311 -2.33 11.20 0.55
C VAL A 311 -2.77 11.49 1.98
N GLU A 312 -2.78 12.76 2.40
CA GLU A 312 -3.20 13.12 3.75
C GLU A 312 -4.67 12.82 4.01
N ARG A 313 -5.54 13.15 3.04
CA ARG A 313 -6.98 12.89 3.14
C ARG A 313 -7.25 11.42 3.35
N LEU A 314 -6.71 10.53 2.54
CA LEU A 314 -6.95 9.09 2.65
C LEU A 314 -6.44 8.53 3.98
N VAL A 315 -5.30 9.02 4.47
CA VAL A 315 -4.77 8.61 5.78
C VAL A 315 -5.67 9.10 6.92
N ARG A 316 -6.08 10.38 6.92
CA ARG A 316 -6.88 10.98 8.01
C ARG A 316 -8.34 10.56 7.98
N ALA A 317 -8.97 10.56 6.80
CA ALA A 317 -10.38 10.26 6.63
C ALA A 317 -10.68 8.76 6.66
N ARG A 318 -9.68 7.89 6.39
CA ARG A 318 -9.91 6.44 6.32
C ARG A 318 -9.00 5.63 7.21
N LEU A 319 -7.69 5.64 6.94
CA LEU A 319 -6.79 4.64 7.51
C LEU A 319 -6.65 4.81 9.03
N LEU A 320 -6.44 6.04 9.52
CA LEU A 320 -6.32 6.28 10.96
C LEU A 320 -7.62 6.02 11.75
N PRO A 321 -8.80 6.55 11.35
CA PRO A 321 -10.04 6.33 12.10
C PRO A 321 -10.50 4.86 12.07
N SER A 322 -10.20 4.13 11.00
CA SER A 322 -10.55 2.71 10.90
C SER A 322 -9.67 1.76 11.71
N GLN A 323 -8.57 2.24 12.32
CA GLN A 323 -7.69 1.34 13.08
C GLN A 323 -8.42 0.83 14.33
N MET A 324 -8.58 -0.48 14.42
CA MET A 324 -9.25 -1.15 15.53
C MET A 324 -8.52 -0.91 16.86
N LYS A 325 -9.28 -0.65 17.93
CA LYS A 325 -8.78 -0.49 19.30
C LYS A 325 -9.49 -1.50 20.20
N ASP A 326 -8.88 -2.67 20.38
CA ASP A 326 -9.47 -3.80 21.11
C ASP A 326 -8.40 -4.56 21.88
N GLU A 327 -7.88 -3.97 22.96
CA GLU A 327 -6.79 -4.53 23.78
C GLU A 327 -7.11 -5.94 24.34
N LYS A 328 -8.40 -6.29 24.46
CA LYS A 328 -8.85 -7.62 24.92
C LYS A 328 -8.74 -8.69 23.83
N ARG A 329 -8.61 -8.29 22.56
CA ARG A 329 -8.43 -9.18 21.41
C ARG A 329 -7.17 -8.74 20.65
N PRO A 330 -5.97 -9.21 21.05
CA PRO A 330 -4.71 -8.78 20.44
C PRO A 330 -4.62 -8.97 18.92
N ARG A 331 -5.29 -9.98 18.36
CA ARG A 331 -5.41 -10.22 16.91
C ARG A 331 -6.29 -9.19 16.17
N ASN A 332 -7.02 -8.37 16.91
CA ASN A 332 -7.82 -7.26 16.39
C ASN A 332 -7.18 -5.91 16.75
N ASN A 333 -6.47 -5.81 17.88
CA ASN A 333 -5.93 -4.55 18.36
C ASN A 333 -4.87 -3.99 17.41
N GLY A 334 -5.18 -2.87 16.74
CA GLY A 334 -4.30 -2.25 15.76
C GLY A 334 -4.50 -2.72 14.32
N ALA A 335 -5.42 -3.67 14.08
CA ALA A 335 -5.74 -4.17 12.75
C ALA A 335 -6.63 -3.20 11.96
N TRP A 336 -6.69 -3.49 10.67
CA TRP A 336 -7.73 -3.13 9.72
C TRP A 336 -8.28 -4.44 9.15
N GLY A 337 -9.40 -4.39 8.46
CA GLY A 337 -9.78 -5.55 7.71
C GLY A 337 -10.93 -5.35 6.77
N VAL A 338 -11.44 -6.51 6.42
CA VAL A 338 -12.62 -6.78 5.63
C VAL A 338 -13.69 -7.19 6.65
N TYR A 339 -14.96 -6.93 6.36
CA TYR A 339 -16.14 -7.32 7.14
C TYR A 339 -16.72 -6.26 8.10
N ALA A 340 -18.07 -6.30 8.10
CA ALA A 340 -19.05 -5.35 8.62
C ALA A 340 -19.34 -4.15 7.68
N HIS A 341 -20.62 -4.06 7.27
CA HIS A 341 -21.25 -3.08 6.38
C HIS A 341 -20.60 -1.67 6.44
N PRO A 342 -20.40 -0.96 5.30
CA PRO A 342 -19.13 -0.58 4.63
C PRO A 342 -18.02 0.12 5.46
N PHE A 343 -18.26 0.30 6.76
CA PHE A 343 -17.42 1.01 7.72
C PHE A 343 -17.26 0.20 9.02
N GLY A 344 -17.45 -1.11 8.97
CA GLY A 344 -17.31 -1.98 10.13
C GLY A 344 -15.89 -2.51 10.34
N PHE A 345 -15.73 -3.31 11.40
CA PHE A 345 -14.42 -3.84 11.79
C PHE A 345 -14.31 -5.35 11.56
N GLY A 346 -13.20 -5.76 10.95
CA GLY A 346 -12.72 -7.13 10.90
C GLY A 346 -11.20 -7.13 10.81
N ALA A 347 -10.56 -8.28 11.01
CA ALA A 347 -9.11 -8.41 10.98
C ALA A 347 -8.70 -9.62 10.15
N ILE A 348 -7.91 -9.38 9.10
CA ILE A 348 -7.25 -10.39 8.28
C ILE A 348 -5.81 -9.92 8.03
N LEU A 349 -4.83 -10.80 8.26
CA LEU A 349 -3.42 -10.44 8.16
C LEU A 349 -3.05 -9.83 6.82
N ASP A 350 -3.43 -10.46 5.69
CA ASP A 350 -3.22 -9.89 4.36
C ASP A 350 -3.57 -8.39 4.27
N VAL A 351 -4.76 -8.02 4.77
CA VAL A 351 -5.26 -6.65 4.67
C VAL A 351 -4.50 -5.69 5.59
N PHE A 352 -4.41 -5.99 6.89
CA PHE A 352 -3.76 -5.04 7.81
C PHE A 352 -2.24 -4.98 7.64
N ALA A 353 -1.61 -6.05 7.17
CA ALA A 353 -0.20 -6.03 6.82
C ALA A 353 0.06 -5.14 5.59
N ALA A 354 -0.83 -5.18 4.59
CA ALA A 354 -0.76 -4.27 3.44
C ALA A 354 -0.98 -2.80 3.83
N VAL A 355 -1.88 -2.51 4.79
CA VAL A 355 -2.02 -1.16 5.36
C VAL A 355 -0.75 -0.75 6.11
N LEU A 356 -0.17 -1.64 6.94
CA LEU A 356 1.08 -1.37 7.65
C LEU A 356 2.24 -1.09 6.69
N HIS A 357 2.37 -1.86 5.59
CA HIS A 357 3.32 -1.58 4.51
C HIS A 357 3.14 -0.15 4.01
N SER A 358 1.91 0.22 3.62
CA SER A 358 1.63 1.53 3.02
C SER A 358 1.95 2.67 4.00
N LEU A 359 1.56 2.52 5.27
CA LEU A 359 1.88 3.48 6.33
C LEU A 359 3.38 3.59 6.60
N ALA A 360 4.14 2.50 6.51
CA ALA A 360 5.59 2.53 6.69
C ALA A 360 6.31 3.28 5.56
N ASP A 361 5.81 3.20 4.32
CA ASP A 361 6.33 4.01 3.21
C ASP A 361 5.95 5.48 3.39
N LEU A 362 4.67 5.76 3.71
CA LEU A 362 4.18 7.11 3.99
C LEU A 362 4.96 7.80 5.12
N GLN A 363 5.25 7.09 6.22
CA GLN A 363 6.00 7.63 7.35
C GLN A 363 7.37 8.17 6.93
N GLN A 364 8.08 7.42 6.07
CA GLN A 364 9.40 7.81 5.57
C GLN A 364 9.35 9.03 4.64
N GLN A 365 8.17 9.35 4.10
CA GLN A 365 7.98 10.47 3.17
C GLN A 365 7.35 11.72 3.82
N ILE A 366 6.95 11.66 5.10
CA ILE A 366 6.50 12.85 5.86
C ILE A 366 7.57 13.94 5.79
N ILE A 367 8.82 13.53 5.98
CA ILE A 367 10.00 14.40 5.94
C ILE A 367 11.01 13.79 4.99
N THR A 368 11.45 14.57 4.00
CA THR A 368 12.49 14.16 3.05
C THR A 368 13.61 15.19 3.01
N THR A 369 14.76 14.81 2.44
CA THR A 369 15.83 15.75 2.10
C THR A 369 15.92 15.84 0.58
N THR A 370 15.87 17.06 0.05
CA THR A 370 16.02 17.30 -1.39
C THR A 370 17.45 17.04 -1.84
N ALA A 371 17.69 16.93 -3.16
CA ALA A 371 19.04 16.81 -3.72
C ALA A 371 19.96 17.99 -3.35
N ALA A 372 19.39 19.18 -3.15
CA ALA A 372 20.10 20.38 -2.69
C ALA A 372 20.38 20.40 -1.17
N GLY A 373 19.94 19.38 -0.43
CA GLY A 373 20.16 19.27 1.03
C GLY A 373 19.10 19.94 1.90
N ALA A 374 18.11 20.63 1.32
CA ALA A 374 17.00 21.23 2.05
C ALA A 374 16.09 20.15 2.66
N VAL A 375 15.60 20.41 3.88
CA VAL A 375 14.60 19.57 4.56
C VAL A 375 13.23 19.93 4.01
N SER A 376 12.47 18.93 3.58
CA SER A 376 11.09 19.09 3.08
C SER A 376 10.11 18.38 4.00
N VAL A 377 9.17 19.14 4.57
CA VAL A 377 8.01 18.59 5.27
C VAL A 377 6.86 18.49 4.28
N ASN A 378 6.57 17.27 3.85
CA ASN A 378 5.60 16.97 2.81
C ASN A 378 4.22 16.64 3.37
N LEU A 379 4.14 16.04 4.57
CA LEU A 379 2.88 15.65 5.19
C LEU A 379 2.82 16.21 6.62
N HIS A 380 1.63 16.56 7.09
CA HIS A 380 1.39 17.17 8.40
C HIS A 380 1.09 16.11 9.46
N PHE A 381 1.98 15.13 9.60
CA PHE A 381 1.93 14.09 10.63
C PHE A 381 3.14 14.18 11.56
N ASP A 382 3.01 13.62 12.76
CA ASP A 382 4.12 13.56 13.71
C ASP A 382 5.24 12.66 13.13
N ALA A 383 6.45 13.20 13.07
CA ALA A 383 7.62 12.48 12.60
C ALA A 383 8.89 13.04 13.21
N GLU A 384 9.89 12.19 13.39
CA GLU A 384 11.17 12.60 13.93
C GLU A 384 12.30 11.89 13.18
N THR A 385 13.25 12.69 12.70
CA THR A 385 14.49 12.25 12.05
C THR A 385 15.69 12.76 12.85
N PRO A 386 16.92 12.34 12.52
CA PRO A 386 18.12 12.96 13.10
C PRO A 386 18.25 14.46 12.81
N ALA A 387 17.66 14.95 11.71
CA ALA A 387 17.78 16.35 11.27
C ALA A 387 16.64 17.25 11.75
N VAL A 388 15.43 16.71 11.95
CA VAL A 388 14.23 17.51 12.23
C VAL A 388 13.18 16.71 13.00
N LYS A 389 12.40 17.41 13.82
CA LYS A 389 11.19 16.90 14.47
C LYS A 389 9.99 17.70 14.00
N VAL A 390 8.91 17.01 13.66
CA VAL A 390 7.63 17.60 13.26
C VAL A 390 6.56 17.12 14.22
N ALA A 391 5.80 18.06 14.77
CA ALA A 391 4.62 17.80 15.58
C ALA A 391 3.41 18.52 14.96
N SER A 392 2.35 17.77 14.67
CA SER A 392 1.11 18.23 14.08
C SER A 392 -0.01 18.19 15.12
N ARG A 393 -0.79 19.27 15.21
CA ARG A 393 -1.96 19.39 16.09
C ARG A 393 -3.11 20.01 15.31
N ARG A 394 -4.32 19.55 15.60
CA ARG A 394 -5.55 20.04 14.94
C ARG A 394 -6.61 20.34 15.99
N GLY A 395 -7.18 21.54 15.91
CA GLY A 395 -8.25 22.02 16.79
C GLY A 395 -9.15 22.99 16.02
N GLY A 396 -9.25 24.24 16.49
CA GLY A 396 -9.87 25.32 15.69
C GLY A 396 -9.03 25.68 14.46
N LYS A 397 -7.71 25.51 14.55
CA LYS A 397 -6.73 25.62 13.45
C LYS A 397 -5.86 24.37 13.41
N ALA A 398 -5.17 24.16 12.29
CA ALA A 398 -4.03 23.26 12.24
C ALA A 398 -2.76 24.00 12.64
N THR A 399 -1.93 23.34 13.44
CA THR A 399 -0.62 23.83 13.88
C THR A 399 0.41 22.75 13.60
N LEU A 400 1.45 23.10 12.85
CA LEU A 400 2.60 22.26 12.56
C LEU A 400 3.85 22.91 13.13
N VAL A 401 4.47 22.27 14.12
CA VAL A 401 5.73 22.72 14.73
C VAL A 401 6.87 21.90 14.17
N VAL A 402 7.79 22.56 13.48
CA VAL A 402 8.99 21.99 12.87
C VAL A 402 10.21 22.45 13.66
N THR A 403 10.84 21.54 14.41
CA THR A 403 12.06 21.80 15.17
C THR A 403 13.26 21.24 14.42
N LEU A 404 14.10 22.12 13.87
CA LEU A 404 15.33 21.74 13.19
C LEU A 404 16.39 21.36 14.22
N LYS A 405 16.95 20.16 14.15
CA LYS A 405 18.08 19.71 14.98
C LYS A 405 19.42 20.10 14.37
N GLN A 406 19.43 20.33 13.05
CA GLN A 406 20.56 20.81 12.27
C GLN A 406 20.10 21.96 11.38
N ARG A 407 20.90 23.02 11.30
CA ARG A 407 20.59 24.19 10.48
C ARG A 407 20.66 23.83 9.00
N ARG A 408 19.54 23.99 8.28
CA ARG A 408 19.37 23.70 6.85
C ARG A 408 18.22 24.55 6.29
N ASP A 409 18.19 24.71 4.97
CA ASP A 409 17.01 25.22 4.29
C ASP A 409 15.80 24.34 4.61
N LEU A 410 14.66 24.98 4.81
CA LEU A 410 13.42 24.32 5.17
C LEU A 410 12.33 24.69 4.17
N ARG A 411 11.64 23.68 3.65
CA ARG A 411 10.39 23.84 2.92
C ARG A 411 9.27 23.09 3.61
N ILE A 412 8.13 23.74 3.79
CA ILE A 412 6.95 23.19 4.44
C ILE A 412 5.79 23.26 3.45
N ARG A 413 5.20 22.12 3.10
CA ARG A 413 4.02 22.11 2.22
C ARG A 413 2.83 22.75 2.93
N VAL A 414 2.06 23.53 2.20
CA VAL A 414 0.73 23.99 2.58
C VAL A 414 -0.29 23.28 1.67
N PRO A 415 -1.28 22.56 2.22
CA PRO A 415 -2.31 21.90 1.43
C PRO A 415 -3.09 22.85 0.53
N ALA A 416 -3.54 22.40 -0.65
CA ALA A 416 -4.14 23.29 -1.65
C ALA A 416 -5.53 23.81 -1.24
N TRP A 417 -6.23 23.08 -0.38
CA TRP A 417 -7.49 23.52 0.21
C TRP A 417 -7.34 24.62 1.28
N VAL A 418 -6.12 24.97 1.68
CA VAL A 418 -5.84 26.04 2.64
C VAL A 418 -5.77 27.39 1.91
N SER A 419 -6.58 28.37 2.37
CA SER A 419 -6.42 29.75 1.91
C SER A 419 -5.09 30.33 2.38
N ARG A 420 -4.32 30.91 1.46
CA ARG A 420 -3.03 31.57 1.78
C ARG A 420 -3.18 32.69 2.82
N ASP A 421 -4.33 33.35 2.89
CA ASP A 421 -4.61 34.41 3.86
C ASP A 421 -4.76 33.88 5.29
N SER A 422 -5.06 32.58 5.45
CA SER A 422 -5.13 31.93 6.76
C SER A 422 -3.77 31.45 7.27
N VAL A 423 -2.76 31.42 6.40
CA VAL A 423 -1.45 30.87 6.68
C VAL A 423 -0.62 31.85 7.50
N GLN A 424 -0.18 31.40 8.67
CA GLN A 424 0.68 32.16 9.56
C GLN A 424 1.93 31.35 9.86
N LEU A 425 3.10 31.97 9.68
CA LEU A 425 4.38 31.34 9.96
C LEU A 425 5.11 32.13 11.05
N ARG A 426 5.63 31.42 12.05
CA ARG A 426 6.37 32.01 13.18
C ARG A 426 7.67 31.26 13.42
N ILE A 427 8.72 31.99 13.82
CA ILE A 427 9.96 31.41 14.35
C ILE A 427 10.03 31.79 15.83
N GLY A 428 9.82 30.81 16.71
CA GLY A 428 9.44 31.08 18.09
C GLY A 428 8.13 31.89 18.13
N GLU A 429 8.14 33.04 18.80
CA GLU A 429 6.98 33.94 18.88
C GLU A 429 6.91 35.00 17.76
N ARG A 430 7.92 35.09 16.89
CA ARG A 430 8.01 36.16 15.90
C ARG A 430 7.32 35.77 14.58
N PRO A 431 6.31 36.55 14.12
CA PRO A 431 5.78 36.42 12.77
C PRO A 431 6.90 36.55 11.74
N THR A 432 6.94 35.63 10.78
CA THR A 432 7.99 35.54 9.78
C THR A 432 7.37 35.44 8.40
N ALA A 433 7.81 36.30 7.48
CA ALA A 433 7.45 36.17 6.07
C ALA A 433 8.22 34.99 5.47
N ALA A 434 7.57 34.18 4.65
CA ALA A 434 8.22 33.14 3.85
C ALA A 434 7.90 33.34 2.38
N SER A 435 8.82 32.88 1.53
CA SER A 435 8.60 32.83 0.09
C SER A 435 7.80 31.58 -0.27
N TRP A 436 7.00 31.67 -1.34
CA TRP A 436 6.25 30.54 -1.86
C TRP A 436 7.00 29.93 -3.06
N ASP A 437 7.16 28.62 -3.04
CA ASP A 437 7.55 27.80 -4.18
C ASP A 437 6.45 26.76 -4.45
N GLY A 438 5.56 27.07 -5.40
CA GLY A 438 4.35 26.30 -5.64
C GLY A 438 3.48 26.16 -4.39
N ALA A 439 3.36 24.92 -3.89
CA ALA A 439 2.62 24.58 -2.67
C ALA A 439 3.45 24.66 -1.38
N TYR A 440 4.72 25.10 -1.44
CA TYR A 440 5.62 25.09 -0.30
C TYR A 440 5.95 26.51 0.15
N LEU A 441 6.00 26.71 1.47
CA LEU A 441 6.70 27.83 2.08
C LEU A 441 8.18 27.48 2.20
N VAL A 442 9.06 28.39 1.82
CA VAL A 442 10.51 28.19 1.82
C VAL A 442 11.18 29.21 2.74
N LEU A 443 12.05 28.71 3.63
CA LEU A 443 12.90 29.45 4.54
C LEU A 443 14.37 29.06 4.30
N SER A 444 15.23 30.07 4.15
CA SER A 444 16.67 29.84 4.05
C SER A 444 17.26 29.54 5.43
N ASP A 445 18.29 28.70 5.45
CA ASP A 445 19.11 28.44 6.63
C ASP A 445 19.60 29.74 7.29
N LYS A 446 19.90 30.79 6.52
CA LYS A 446 20.33 32.12 6.98
C LYS A 446 19.29 32.80 7.88
N GLU A 447 18.01 32.51 7.66
CA GLU A 447 16.87 33.09 8.38
C GLU A 447 16.53 32.29 9.65
N LEU A 448 17.08 31.08 9.77
CA LEU A 448 16.78 30.14 10.83
C LEU A 448 17.84 30.19 11.95
N PRO A 449 17.45 30.48 13.20
CA PRO A 449 18.35 30.34 14.34
C PRO A 449 18.70 28.86 14.61
N ASP A 450 19.76 28.63 15.38
CA ASP A 450 20.09 27.27 15.83
C ASP A 450 18.93 26.69 16.65
N GLN A 451 18.61 25.42 16.40
CA GLN A 451 17.47 24.73 17.03
C GLN A 451 16.12 25.44 16.84
N ALA A 452 15.93 26.15 15.72
CA ALA A 452 14.68 26.87 15.43
C ALA A 452 13.45 25.96 15.56
N ALA A 453 12.45 26.45 16.30
CA ALA A 453 11.08 25.97 16.22
C ALA A 453 10.30 26.88 15.26
N VAL A 454 9.98 26.34 14.09
CA VAL A 454 9.16 26.99 13.06
C VAL A 454 7.73 26.49 13.21
N THR A 455 6.79 27.39 13.44
CA THR A 455 5.38 27.07 13.62
C THR A 455 4.60 27.57 12.40
N LEU A 456 3.99 26.63 11.67
CA LEU A 456 3.00 26.91 10.62
C LEU A 456 1.61 26.72 11.20
N GLU A 457 0.75 27.71 11.06
CA GLU A 457 -0.67 27.63 11.40
C GLU A 457 -1.54 27.98 10.20
N HIS A 458 -2.66 27.28 10.06
CA HIS A 458 -3.66 27.60 9.06
C HIS A 458 -5.06 27.12 9.44
N ASP A 459 -6.07 27.65 8.76
CA ASP A 459 -7.46 27.29 9.03
C ASP A 459 -7.78 25.88 8.52
N LEU A 460 -8.85 25.30 9.08
CA LEU A 460 -9.42 24.02 8.69
C LEU A 460 -10.86 24.25 8.21
N PRO A 461 -11.10 24.51 6.92
CA PRO A 461 -12.41 24.87 6.41
C PRO A 461 -13.40 23.72 6.60
N ALA A 462 -14.61 24.06 7.07
CA ALA A 462 -15.70 23.11 7.16
C ALA A 462 -16.40 22.96 5.79
N HIS A 463 -16.71 21.74 5.40
CA HIS A 463 -17.52 21.47 4.22
C HIS A 463 -18.27 20.14 4.36
N GLN A 464 -19.19 19.87 3.44
CA GLN A 464 -19.98 18.65 3.41
C GLN A 464 -19.86 17.96 2.06
N THR A 465 -19.80 16.63 2.06
CA THR A 465 -19.92 15.81 0.85
C THR A 465 -20.97 14.72 1.05
N VAL A 466 -21.37 14.07 -0.05
CA VAL A 466 -22.25 12.90 -0.04
C VAL A 466 -21.55 11.76 -0.79
N GLU A 467 -21.47 10.61 -0.15
CA GLU A 467 -21.03 9.36 -0.79
C GLU A 467 -22.20 8.40 -0.95
N GLU A 468 -22.25 7.71 -2.07
CA GLU A 468 -23.34 6.80 -2.41
C GLU A 468 -22.78 5.40 -2.65
N MET A 469 -23.39 4.39 -2.03
CA MET A 469 -23.03 2.99 -2.25
C MET A 469 -23.53 2.49 -3.61
N PRO A 470 -22.74 1.67 -4.31
CA PRO A 470 -22.96 1.41 -5.74
C PRO A 470 -24.18 0.54 -6.06
N VAL A 471 -24.65 -0.34 -5.17
CA VAL A 471 -25.86 -1.17 -5.37
C VAL A 471 -27.05 -0.60 -4.62
N SER A 472 -26.92 -0.38 -3.31
CA SER A 472 -28.05 0.02 -2.49
C SER A 472 -28.47 1.47 -2.73
N HIS A 473 -27.62 2.27 -3.39
CA HIS A 473 -27.78 3.73 -3.52
C HIS A 473 -27.91 4.44 -2.16
N ARG A 474 -27.47 3.78 -1.08
CA ARG A 474 -27.47 4.35 0.25
C ARG A 474 -26.48 5.51 0.30
N LYS A 475 -26.97 6.66 0.77
CA LYS A 475 -26.19 7.90 0.88
C LYS A 475 -25.62 8.07 2.28
N PHE A 476 -24.38 8.55 2.34
CA PHE A 476 -23.64 8.91 3.53
C PHE A 476 -23.22 10.38 3.41
N GLN A 477 -23.82 11.23 4.24
CA GLN A 477 -23.48 12.64 4.33
C GLN A 477 -22.29 12.81 5.27
N LEU A 478 -21.16 13.25 4.73
CA LEU A 478 -19.91 13.41 5.48
C LEU A 478 -19.69 14.88 5.78
N GLN A 479 -19.44 15.19 7.04
CA GLN A 479 -18.99 16.52 7.47
C GLN A 479 -17.47 16.51 7.59
N TRP A 480 -16.83 17.52 7.04
CA TRP A 480 -15.39 17.62 6.95
C TRP A 480 -14.85 18.84 7.67
N ARG A 481 -13.60 18.76 8.11
CA ARG A 481 -12.81 19.87 8.62
C ARG A 481 -11.39 19.79 8.05
N GLY A 482 -11.14 20.59 7.01
CA GLY A 482 -10.02 20.35 6.10
C GLY A 482 -10.18 18.99 5.40
N ASP A 483 -9.16 18.14 5.52
CA ASP A 483 -9.06 16.79 4.98
C ASP A 483 -9.50 15.67 5.95
N ASP A 484 -10.14 16.02 7.07
CA ASP A 484 -10.59 15.09 8.12
C ASP A 484 -12.12 14.97 8.14
N VAL A 485 -12.64 13.74 8.23
CA VAL A 485 -14.09 13.48 8.37
C VAL A 485 -14.44 13.51 9.85
N VAL A 486 -15.24 14.50 10.24
CA VAL A 486 -15.60 14.73 11.64
C VAL A 486 -16.93 14.12 12.05
N SER A 487 -17.81 13.84 11.09
CA SER A 487 -19.04 13.07 11.33
C SER A 487 -19.64 12.53 10.03
N CYS A 488 -20.51 11.55 10.16
CA CYS A 488 -21.20 10.89 9.06
C CYS A 488 -22.66 10.61 9.43
N ASP A 489 -23.58 10.86 8.49
CA ASP A 489 -25.00 10.49 8.58
C ASP A 489 -25.40 9.58 7.40
N PRO A 490 -25.88 8.34 7.63
CA PRO A 490 -26.06 7.70 8.93
C PRO A 490 -24.73 7.45 9.65
N LYS A 491 -24.77 7.42 10.98
CA LYS A 491 -23.58 7.16 11.82
C LYS A 491 -22.92 5.83 11.48
N VAL A 492 -21.60 5.83 11.52
CA VAL A 492 -20.77 4.63 11.27
C VAL A 492 -19.68 4.48 12.33
N PRO A 493 -19.17 3.27 12.59
CA PRO A 493 -18.26 3.01 13.72
C PRO A 493 -16.93 3.76 13.69
N ILE A 494 -16.44 4.15 12.51
CA ILE A 494 -15.12 4.79 12.37
C ILE A 494 -15.15 6.31 12.55
N TYR A 495 -16.33 6.94 12.44
CA TYR A 495 -16.52 8.38 12.60
C TYR A 495 -17.32 8.62 13.90
N GLY A 496 -16.60 9.03 14.95
CA GLY A 496 -17.12 9.22 16.31
C GLY A 496 -17.89 10.51 16.52
#